data_AF-A0A450SLD7-F1
#
_entry.id   AF-A0A450SLD7-F1
#
_cell.length_a   1.000
_cell.length_b   1.000
_cell.length_c   1.000
_cell.angle_alpha   90.00
_cell.angle_beta   90.00
_cell.angle_gamma   90.00
#
_symmetry.space_group_name_H-M   'P 1'
#
loop_
_entity.id
_entity.type
_entity.pdbx_description
1 polymer ?
#
loop_
_entity_poly.entity_id
_entity_poly.type
_entity_poly.pdbx_seq_one_letter_code
_entity_poly.pdbx_strand_id
1 'polypeptide(L)' 'MEGKDLLEVAVNLQKQGIKKIDSPHIACTIDAEADYFLTTDDGILRKAVRIQGVRVDEPIGFIK' A
#
# COMPACT_ATOMS: atom_id res chain seq x y z
N MET A 1 -21.27 4.02 -1.46
CA MET A 1 -20.23 5.02 -1.77
C MET A 1 -18.82 4.47 -1.57
N GLU A 2 -18.64 3.29 -0.97
CA GLU A 2 -17.33 2.74 -0.54
C GLU A 2 -16.38 2.33 -1.69
N GLY A 3 -16.88 1.92 -2.86
CA GLY A 3 -16.00 1.37 -3.91
C GLY A 3 -15.29 2.40 -4.81
N LYS A 4 -15.75 3.67 -4.88
CA LYS A 4 -15.22 4.64 -5.85
C LYS A 4 -13.90 5.26 -5.39
N ASP A 5 -13.79 5.63 -4.12
CA ASP A 5 -12.58 6.23 -3.55
C ASP A 5 -11.42 5.22 -3.54
N LEU A 6 -11.70 3.97 -3.15
CA LEU A 6 -10.73 2.88 -3.14
C LEU A 6 -10.13 2.60 -4.52
N LEU A 7 -10.96 2.63 -5.57
CA LEU A 7 -10.50 2.47 -6.94
C LEU A 7 -9.61 3.64 -7.39
N GLU A 8 -9.92 4.87 -6.97
CA GLU A 8 -9.11 6.04 -7.28
C GLU A 8 -7.73 5.96 -6.60
N VAL A 9 -7.68 5.57 -5.33
CA VAL A 9 -6.42 5.31 -4.61
C VAL A 9 -5.60 4.22 -5.32
N ALA A 10 -6.23 3.10 -5.68
CA ALA A 10 -5.54 2.01 -6.39
C ALA A 10 -5.01 2.45 -7.77
N VAL A 11 -5.72 3.33 -8.49
CA VAL A 11 -5.24 3.88 -9.77
C VAL A 11 -4.08 4.87 -9.55
N ASN A 12 -4.12 5.68 -8.49
CA ASN A 12 -3.04 6.60 -8.17
C ASN A 12 -1.76 5.87 -7.75
N LEU A 13 -1.87 4.77 -7.01
CA LEU A 13 -0.75 3.88 -6.69
C LEU A 13 -0.12 3.28 -7.96
N GLN A 14 -0.94 2.89 -8.95
CA GLN A 14 -0.43 2.40 -10.25
C GLN A 14 0.39 3.47 -10.98
N LYS A 15 -0.07 4.73 -10.98
CA LYS A 15 0.69 5.85 -11.58
C LYS A 15 2.03 6.10 -10.88
N GLN A 16 2.16 5.73 -9.60
CA GLN A 16 3.41 5.81 -8.84
C GLN A 16 4.34 4.61 -9.06
N GLY A 17 3.93 3.64 -9.89
CA GLY A 17 4.69 2.46 -10.26
C GLY A 17 4.44 1.22 -9.40
N ILE A 18 3.38 1.22 -8.59
CA ILE A 18 2.89 0.01 -7.91
C ILE A 18 2.17 -0.88 -8.93
N LYS A 19 2.35 -2.20 -8.86
CA LYS A 19 1.71 -3.09 -9.83
C LYS A 19 0.20 -3.11 -9.62
N LYS A 20 -0.54 -3.37 -10.70
CA LYS A 20 -2.01 -3.48 -10.68
C LYS A 20 -2.53 -4.52 -9.66
N ILE A 21 -1.79 -5.61 -9.45
CA ILE A 21 -2.17 -6.66 -8.48
C ILE A 21 -1.96 -6.25 -7.02
N ASP A 22 -0.98 -5.38 -6.75
CA ASP A 22 -0.64 -4.94 -5.38
C ASP A 22 -1.46 -3.71 -4.95
N SER A 23 -1.85 -2.88 -5.92
CA SER A 23 -2.51 -1.59 -5.65
C SER A 23 -3.82 -1.71 -4.87
N PRO A 24 -4.71 -2.70 -5.13
CA PRO A 24 -5.91 -2.89 -4.33
C PRO A 24 -5.62 -3.25 -2.87
N HIS A 25 -4.60 -4.07 -2.60
CA HIS A 25 -4.26 -4.45 -1.22
C HIS A 25 -3.83 -3.24 -0.39
N ILE A 26 -2.95 -2.41 -0.95
CA ILE A 26 -2.49 -1.18 -0.30
C ILE A 26 -3.65 -0.18 -0.15
N ALA A 27 -4.50 -0.03 -1.18
CA ALA A 27 -5.67 0.84 -1.10
C ALA A 27 -6.66 0.38 0.00
N CYS A 28 -6.93 -0.92 0.12
CA CYS A 28 -7.73 -1.47 1.21
C CYS A 28 -7.11 -1.21 2.58
N THR A 29 -5.78 -1.28 2.71
CA THR A 29 -5.11 -1.00 3.99
C THR A 29 -5.24 0.47 4.39
N ILE A 30 -5.13 1.39 3.42
CA ILE A 30 -5.35 2.83 3.65
C ILE A 30 -6.81 3.10 4.03
N ASP A 31 -7.77 2.51 3.30
CA ASP A 31 -9.21 2.64 3.54
C ASP A 31 -9.63 2.07 4.91
N ALA A 32 -8.99 1.00 5.34
CA ALA A 32 -9.17 0.42 6.67
C ALA A 32 -8.50 1.22 7.79
N GLU A 33 -7.87 2.36 7.48
CA GLU A 33 -7.11 3.20 8.41
C GLU A 33 -6.05 2.40 9.20
N ALA A 34 -5.48 1.36 8.58
CA ALA A 34 -4.48 0.55 9.23
C ALA A 34 -3.13 1.26 9.23
N ASP A 35 -2.42 1.19 10.36
CA ASP A 35 -1.13 1.85 10.52
C ASP A 35 -0.04 1.27 9.61
N TYR A 36 -0.09 -0.06 9.34
CA TYR A 36 0.95 -0.79 8.64
C TYR A 36 0.43 -1.67 7.50
N PHE A 37 1.15 -1.66 6.38
CA PHE A 37 1.08 -2.66 5.32
C PHE A 37 2.37 -3.50 5.37
N LEU A 38 2.30 -4.66 6.00
CA LEU A 38 3.45 -5.55 6.12
C LEU A 38 3.62 -6.42 4.88
N THR A 39 4.82 -6.44 4.32
CA THR A 39 5.13 -7.25 3.13
C THR A 39 6.56 -7.74 3.14
N THR A 40 6.81 -8.85 2.43
CA THR A 40 8.16 -9.37 2.16
C THR A 40 8.61 -9.07 0.72
N ASP A 41 7.82 -8.34 -0.07
CA ASP A 41 8.19 -7.96 -1.44
C ASP A 41 9.15 -6.76 -1.44
N ASP A 42 10.43 -7.02 -1.72
CA ASP A 42 11.48 -6.01 -1.85
C ASP A 42 11.14 -4.89 -2.86
N GLY A 43 10.42 -5.22 -3.92
CA GLY A 43 9.98 -4.26 -4.93
C GLY A 43 8.97 -3.26 -4.39
N ILE A 44 8.11 -3.68 -3.46
CA ILE A 44 7.19 -2.81 -2.73
C ILE A 44 7.92 -2.03 -1.64
N LEU A 45 8.79 -2.70 -0.86
CA LEU A 45 9.59 -2.04 0.19
C LEU A 45 10.44 -0.90 -0.36
N ARG A 46 11.08 -1.08 -1.52
CA ARG A 46 11.85 -0.02 -2.21
C ARG A 46 10.99 1.16 -2.67
N LYS A 47 9.69 0.95 -2.84
CA LYS A 47 8.72 1.97 -3.26
C LYS A 47 7.93 2.54 -2.09
N ALA A 48 8.16 2.07 -0.86
CA ALA A 48 7.46 2.50 0.35
C ALA A 48 7.41 4.03 0.49
N VAL A 49 8.52 4.71 0.18
CA VAL A 49 8.62 6.19 0.22
C VAL A 49 7.65 6.93 -0.70
N ARG A 50 7.05 6.25 -1.67
CA ARG A 50 6.06 6.80 -2.61
C ARG A 50 4.63 6.54 -2.17
N ILE A 51 4.43 5.58 -1.27
CA ILE A 51 3.12 5.17 -0.76
C ILE A 51 2.82 6.07 0.44
N GLN A 52 1.69 6.80 0.36
CA GLN A 52 1.21 7.67 1.42
C GLN A 52 -0.05 7.06 2.05
N GLY A 53 -0.35 7.44 3.30
CA GLY A 53 -1.55 7.00 4.01
C GLY A 53 -1.40 5.66 4.76
N VAL A 54 -0.28 4.95 4.58
CA VAL A 54 0.05 3.74 5.34
C VAL A 54 1.56 3.58 5.45
N ARG A 55 2.06 3.05 6.58
CA ARG A 55 3.47 2.67 6.70
C ARG A 55 3.70 1.31 6.08
N VAL A 56 4.53 1.25 5.05
CA VAL A 56 4.96 -0.02 4.45
C VAL A 56 6.25 -0.48 5.13
N ASP A 57 6.25 -1.69 5.67
CA ASP A 57 7.39 -2.23 6.40
C ASP A 57 7.51 -3.75 6.20
N GLU A 58 8.66 -4.33 6.53
CA GLU A 58 8.84 -5.77 6.54
C GLU A 58 8.50 -6.38 7.92
N PRO A 59 8.02 -7.64 8.00
CA PRO A 59 7.62 -8.23 9.28
C PRO A 59 8.73 -8.28 10.33
N ILE A 60 9.98 -8.50 9.92
CA ILE A 60 11.12 -8.59 10.86
C ILE A 60 11.48 -7.20 11.42
N GLY A 61 11.38 -6.15 10.60
CA GLY A 61 11.60 -4.77 11.02
C GLY A 61 10.50 -4.27 11.95
N PHE A 62 9.28 -4.76 11.77
CA PHE A 62 8.12 -4.39 12.58
C PHE A 62 8.17 -4.93 14.03
N ILE A 63 8.71 -6.13 14.25
CA ILE A 63 8.70 -6.80 15.56
C ILE A 63 9.92 -6.51 16.44
N LYS A 64 10.90 -5.74 15.96
CA LYS A 64 12.11 -5.36 16.70
C LYS A 64 11.93 -4.06 17.48
#